data_AF-D3UX89-F1
#
_entry.id   AF-D3UX89-F1
#
_cell.length_a   1.000
_cell.length_b   1.000
_cell.length_c   1.000
_cell.angle_alpha   90.00
_cell.angle_beta   90.00
_cell.angle_gamma   90.00
#
_symmetry.space_group_name_H-M   'P 1'
#
loop_
_entity.id
_entity.type
_entity.pdbx_description
1 polymer ?
#
loop_
_entity_poly.entity_id
_entity_poly.type
_entity_poly.pdbx_seq_one_letter_code
_entity_poly.pdbx_strand_id
1 'polypeptide(L)'
;MVSNASALGRTGIQDWLLLRASAIVIVLYVLYLVGFVATTSDITYEVWRSFFSSSLTKVFTVLALLSILVHAWIGMWQVLTDYVKPLALRLVLQLVIIVALLVYLIYGTIVVWGA
;
A
#
# COMPACT_ATOMS: atom_id res chain seq x y z
N MET A 1 -26.55 -1.68 9.76
CA MET A 1 -25.25 -1.00 9.93
C MET A 1 -25.23 0.23 9.03
N VAL A 2 -24.84 1.40 9.53
CA VAL A 2 -24.77 2.64 8.74
C VAL A 2 -23.55 2.57 7.82
N SER A 3 -23.72 2.86 6.53
CA SER A 3 -22.61 2.96 5.56
C SER A 3 -22.09 4.40 5.52
N ASN A 4 -20.77 4.59 5.46
CA ASN A 4 -20.14 5.90 5.34
C ASN A 4 -19.68 6.13 3.90
N ALA A 5 -20.25 7.13 3.23
CA ALA A 5 -20.00 7.38 1.81
C ALA A 5 -18.55 7.74 1.46
N SER A 6 -17.75 8.17 2.44
CA SER A 6 -16.34 8.55 2.25
C SER A 6 -15.33 7.43 2.54
N ALA A 7 -15.78 6.30 3.07
CA ALA A 7 -14.91 5.16 3.40
C ALA A 7 -14.79 4.22 2.20
N LEU A 8 -13.69 3.44 2.13
CA LEU A 8 -13.49 2.46 1.07
C LEU A 8 -14.41 1.24 1.24
N GLY A 9 -14.60 0.74 2.47
CA GLY A 9 -15.51 -0.36 2.76
C GLY A 9 -16.94 0.08 3.05
N ARG A 10 -17.89 -0.86 2.86
CA ARG A 10 -19.33 -0.62 3.07
C ARG A 10 -19.75 -0.83 4.53
N THR A 11 -19.01 -1.66 5.27
CA THR A 11 -19.28 -2.00 6.67
C THR A 11 -17.98 -2.16 7.45
N GLY A 12 -18.03 -1.99 8.78
CA GLY A 12 -16.86 -2.18 9.63
C GLY A 12 -16.25 -3.59 9.56
N ILE A 13 -17.06 -4.63 9.31
CA ILE A 13 -16.56 -6.01 9.12
C ILE A 13 -15.74 -6.10 7.82
N GLN A 14 -16.20 -5.44 6.76
CA GLN A 14 -15.46 -5.42 5.49
C GLN A 14 -14.11 -4.70 5.66
N ASP A 15 -14.08 -3.54 6.32
CA ASP A 15 -12.84 -2.82 6.60
C ASP A 15 -11.88 -3.65 7.45
N TRP A 16 -12.40 -4.31 8.50
CA TRP A 16 -11.64 -5.19 9.38
C TRP A 16 -10.97 -6.34 8.62
N LEU A 17 -11.68 -6.94 7.65
CA LEU A 17 -11.17 -8.05 6.83
C LEU A 17 -10.13 -7.55 5.83
N LEU A 18 -10.40 -6.45 5.13
CA LEU A 18 -9.50 -5.85 4.15
C LEU A 18 -8.18 -5.40 4.80
N LEU A 19 -8.23 -4.80 6.00
CA LEU A 19 -7.02 -4.42 6.75
C LEU A 19 -6.13 -5.63 7.07
N ARG A 20 -6.72 -6.77 7.46
CA ARG A 20 -5.97 -7.99 7.80
C ARG A 20 -5.39 -8.67 6.57
N ALA A 21 -6.20 -8.83 5.53
CA ALA A 21 -5.74 -9.43 4.29
C ALA A 21 -4.58 -8.62 3.67
N SER A 22 -4.73 -7.30 3.58
CA SER A 22 -3.66 -6.42 3.09
C SER A 22 -2.43 -6.44 3.99
N ALA A 23 -2.59 -6.44 5.32
CA ALA A 23 -1.46 -6.53 6.25
C ALA A 23 -0.63 -7.80 6.06
N ILE A 24 -1.27 -8.96 5.86
CA ILE A 24 -0.57 -10.22 5.60
C ILE A 24 0.28 -10.12 4.34
N VAL A 25 -0.28 -9.59 3.24
CA VAL A 25 0.46 -9.41 1.99
C VAL A 25 1.65 -8.46 2.16
N ILE A 26 1.45 -7.34 2.87
CA ILE A 26 2.50 -6.36 3.14
C ILE A 26 3.63 -6.99 3.97
N VAL A 27 3.31 -7.73 5.03
CA VAL A 27 4.31 -8.40 5.87
C VAL A 27 5.11 -9.42 5.07
N LEU A 28 4.45 -10.23 4.24
CA LEU A 28 5.13 -11.19 3.38
C LEU A 28 6.08 -10.48 2.39
N TYR A 29 5.67 -9.34 1.82
CA TYR A 29 6.52 -8.57 0.92
C TYR A 29 7.73 -7.95 1.65
N VAL A 30 7.53 -7.43 2.87
CA VAL A 30 8.63 -6.93 3.71
C VAL A 30 9.62 -8.05 4.02
N LEU A 31 9.15 -9.23 4.44
CA LEU A 31 10.02 -10.38 4.70
C LEU A 31 10.78 -10.82 3.45
N TYR A 32 10.15 -10.77 2.28
CA TYR A 32 10.78 -11.07 1.00
C TYR A 32 11.93 -10.09 0.68
N LEU A 33 11.71 -8.77 0.84
CA LEU A 33 12.77 -7.77 0.66
C LEU A 33 13.88 -7.88 1.71
N VAL A 34 13.52 -8.09 2.98
CA VAL A 34 14.49 -8.31 4.06
C VAL A 34 15.32 -9.55 3.78
N GLY A 35 14.71 -10.64 3.31
CA GLY A 35 15.41 -11.85 2.91
C GLY A 35 16.44 -11.59 1.81
N PHE A 36 16.07 -10.84 0.76
CA PHE A 36 17.00 -10.42 -0.29
C PHE A 36 18.18 -9.62 0.29
N VAL A 37 17.92 -8.59 1.10
CA VAL A 37 18.97 -7.74 1.67
C VAL A 37 19.87 -8.51 2.65
N ALA A 38 19.30 -9.39 3.47
CA ALA A 38 20.03 -10.12 4.51
C ALA A 38 20.87 -11.28 3.96
N THR A 39 20.55 -11.81 2.78
CA THR A 39 21.24 -12.98 2.19
C THR A 39 22.15 -12.62 1.01
N THR A 40 22.10 -11.38 0.52
CA THR A 40 22.96 -10.90 -0.57
C THR A 40 24.23 -10.32 0.03
N SER A 41 25.39 -10.89 -0.30
CA SER A 41 26.69 -10.46 0.25
C SER A 41 27.06 -9.03 -0.15
N ASP A 42 26.94 -8.71 -1.44
CA ASP A 42 27.22 -7.39 -2.01
C ASP A 42 26.08 -6.96 -2.94
N ILE A 43 25.39 -5.87 -2.60
CA ILE A 43 24.30 -5.33 -3.43
C ILE A 43 24.90 -4.37 -4.47
N THR A 44 25.37 -4.93 -5.58
CA THR A 44 25.81 -4.16 -6.75
C THR A 44 24.62 -3.73 -7.61
N TYR A 45 24.84 -2.81 -8.56
CA TYR A 45 23.81 -2.41 -9.53
C TYR A 45 23.26 -3.60 -10.31
N GLU A 46 24.12 -4.52 -10.76
CA GLU A 46 23.72 -5.69 -11.53
C GLU A 46 22.82 -6.64 -10.72
N VAL A 47 23.18 -6.91 -9.46
CA VAL A 47 22.38 -7.76 -8.56
C VAL A 47 21.03 -7.12 -8.28
N TRP A 48 21.01 -5.83 -7.95
CA TRP A 48 19.79 -5.06 -7.71
C TRP A 48 18.87 -5.07 -8.95
N ARG A 49 19.44 -4.78 -10.12
CA ARG A 49 18.71 -4.74 -11.38
C ARG A 49 18.14 -6.11 -11.74
N SER A 50 18.91 -7.18 -11.54
CA SER A 50 18.48 -8.56 -11.77
C SER A 50 17.29 -8.94 -10.88
N PHE A 51 17.38 -8.66 -9.58
CA PHE A 51 16.29 -8.94 -8.63
C PHE A 51 14.98 -8.25 -9.06
N PHE A 52 15.00 -6.93 -9.26
CA PHE A 52 13.81 -6.17 -9.67
C PHE A 52 13.39 -6.39 -11.13
N SER A 53 14.23 -6.98 -11.99
CA SER A 53 13.84 -7.40 -13.33
C SER A 53 12.98 -8.67 -13.36
N SER A 54 13.02 -9.48 -12.28
CA SER A 54 12.31 -10.75 -12.24
C SER A 54 10.78 -10.57 -12.20
N SER A 55 10.04 -11.40 -12.93
CA SER A 55 8.58 -11.32 -12.97
C SER A 55 7.94 -11.49 -11.59
N LEU A 56 8.54 -12.34 -10.73
CA LEU A 56 8.07 -12.54 -9.37
C LEU A 56 8.18 -11.25 -8.56
N THR A 57 9.34 -10.60 -8.55
CA THR A 57 9.55 -9.35 -7.81
C THR A 57 8.65 -8.24 -8.33
N LYS A 58 8.50 -8.11 -9.65
CA LYS A 58 7.60 -7.14 -10.27
C LYS A 58 6.16 -7.34 -9.80
N VAL A 59 5.59 -8.52 -10.02
CA VAL A 59 4.20 -8.85 -9.65
C VAL A 59 3.99 -8.69 -8.14
N PHE A 60 4.90 -9.18 -7.31
CA PHE A 60 4.77 -9.10 -5.86
C PHE A 60 4.84 -7.64 -5.36
N THR A 61 5.68 -6.81 -5.99
CA THR A 61 5.76 -5.37 -5.69
C THR A 61 4.44 -4.66 -6.00
N VAL A 62 3.82 -4.92 -7.16
CA VAL A 62 2.51 -4.31 -7.49
C VAL A 62 1.40 -4.83 -6.57
N LEU A 63 1.42 -6.12 -6.21
CA LEU A 63 0.47 -6.67 -5.24
C LEU A 63 0.63 -6.02 -3.86
N ALA A 64 1.87 -5.75 -3.42
CA ALA A 64 2.16 -5.03 -2.19
C ALA A 64 1.69 -3.57 -2.26
N LEU A 65 1.90 -2.87 -3.38
CA LEU A 65 1.42 -1.50 -3.58
C LEU A 65 -0.11 -1.42 -3.57
N LEU A 66 -0.81 -2.36 -4.19
CA LEU A 66 -2.27 -2.47 -4.10
C LEU A 66 -2.73 -2.71 -2.66
N SER A 67 -2.01 -3.56 -1.93
CA SER A 67 -2.30 -3.83 -0.52
C SER A 67 -2.07 -2.58 0.34
N ILE A 68 -1.01 -1.82 0.09
CA ILE A 68 -0.74 -0.52 0.76
C ILE A 68 -1.84 0.49 0.44
N LEU A 69 -2.27 0.59 -0.82
CA LEU A 69 -3.38 1.48 -1.21
C LEU A 69 -4.62 1.20 -0.37
N VAL A 70 -5.04 -0.07 -0.26
CA VAL A 70 -6.21 -0.45 0.55
C VAL A 70 -5.97 -0.24 2.04
N HIS A 71 -4.82 -0.71 2.55
CA HIS A 71 -4.50 -0.67 3.97
C HIS A 71 -4.41 0.76 4.50
N ALA A 72 -3.66 1.61 3.80
CA ALA A 72 -3.46 3.00 4.17
C ALA A 72 -4.71 3.84 3.93
N TRP A 73 -5.52 3.57 2.89
CA TRP A 73 -6.79 4.29 2.72
C TRP A 73 -7.69 4.09 3.94
N ILE A 74 -7.93 2.84 4.34
CA ILE A 74 -8.82 2.52 5.46
C ILE A 74 -8.21 3.05 6.76
N GLY A 75 -6.92 2.79 7.02
CA GLY A 75 -6.26 3.24 8.25
C GLY A 75 -6.23 4.76 8.39
N MET A 76 -5.92 5.48 7.32
CA MET A 76 -5.91 6.95 7.35
C MET A 76 -7.32 7.53 7.46
N TRP A 77 -8.32 6.91 6.85
CA TRP A 77 -9.71 7.31 7.05
C TRP A 77 -10.11 7.21 8.53
N GLN A 78 -9.78 6.10 9.20
CA GLN A 78 -10.04 5.90 10.63
C GLN A 78 -9.36 6.98 11.49
N VAL A 79 -8.05 7.23 11.27
CA VAL A 79 -7.29 8.28 11.95
C VAL A 79 -7.94 9.66 11.73
N LEU A 80 -8.29 9.97 10.48
CA LEU A 80 -8.88 11.27 10.16
C LEU A 80 -10.27 11.45 10.81
N THR A 81 -11.11 10.42 10.86
CA THR A 81 -12.41 10.50 11.54
C THR A 81 -12.29 10.61 13.05
N ASP A 82 -11.27 9.99 13.64
CA ASP A 82 -11.04 10.01 15.08
C ASP A 82 -10.51 11.36 15.55
N TYR A 83 -9.58 11.97 14.80
CA TYR A 83 -8.82 13.13 15.28
C TYR A 83 -9.14 14.45 14.57
N VAL A 84 -9.59 14.45 13.31
CA VAL A 84 -9.88 15.69 12.56
C VAL A 84 -11.37 15.99 12.60
N LYS A 85 -11.78 16.88 13.51
CA LYS A 85 -13.20 17.23 13.71
C LYS A 85 -13.81 18.08 12.59
N PRO A 86 -13.15 19.14 12.07
CA PRO A 86 -13.72 19.96 11.00
C PRO A 86 -13.92 19.17 9.72
N LEU A 87 -15.16 19.11 9.21
CA LEU A 87 -15.55 18.27 8.07
C LEU A 87 -14.77 18.62 6.79
N ALA A 88 -14.71 19.90 6.42
CA ALA A 88 -14.04 20.34 5.20
C ALA A 88 -12.56 19.97 5.20
N LEU A 89 -11.86 20.22 6.31
CA LEU A 89 -10.44 19.85 6.47
C LEU A 89 -10.25 18.34 6.35
N ARG A 90 -11.10 17.55 7.02
CA ARG A 90 -11.04 16.08 6.97
C ARG A 90 -11.20 15.55 5.54
N LEU A 91 -12.14 16.09 4.77
CA LEU A 91 -12.38 15.66 3.39
C LEU A 91 -11.22 16.04 2.45
N VAL A 92 -10.63 17.24 2.61
CA VAL A 92 -9.46 17.66 1.84
C VAL A 92 -8.26 16.76 2.16
N LEU A 93 -8.00 16.49 3.45
CA LEU A 93 -6.91 15.60 3.86
C LEU A 93 -7.12 14.17 3.31
N GLN A 94 -8.35 13.65 3.39
CA GLN A 94 -8.67 12.33 2.83
C GLN A 94 -8.41 12.30 1.30
N LEU A 95 -8.79 13.35 0.57
CA LEU A 95 -8.54 13.45 -0.87
C LEU A 95 -7.04 13.46 -1.19
N VAL A 96 -6.25 14.26 -0.47
CA VAL A 96 -4.78 14.33 -0.64
C VAL A 96 -4.15 12.96 -0.41
N ILE A 97 -4.56 12.25 0.63
CA ILE A 97 -4.06 10.91 0.94
C ILE A 97 -4.42 9.92 -0.17
N ILE A 98 -5.67 9.91 -0.64
CA ILE A 98 -6.10 9.03 -1.73
C ILE A 98 -5.28 9.29 -2.99
N VAL A 99 -5.10 10.56 -3.38
CA VAL A 99 -4.30 10.92 -4.55
C VAL A 99 -2.86 10.46 -4.38
N ALA A 100 -2.25 10.67 -3.21
CA ALA A 100 -0.89 10.21 -2.93
C ALA A 100 -0.76 8.68 -3.04
N LEU A 101 -1.72 7.91 -2.51
CA LEU A 101 -1.70 6.45 -2.60
C LEU A 101 -1.87 5.94 -4.04
N LEU A 102 -2.71 6.61 -4.85
CA LEU A 102 -2.84 6.30 -6.27
C LEU A 102 -1.55 6.62 -7.03
N VAL A 103 -0.90 7.74 -6.72
CA VAL A 103 0.42 8.08 -7.27
C VAL A 103 1.44 7.02 -6.90
N TYR A 104 1.48 6.54 -5.66
CA TYR A 104 2.40 5.46 -5.25
C TYR A 104 2.17 4.18 -6.06
N LEU A 105 0.92 3.77 -6.25
CA LEU A 105 0.60 2.59 -7.05
C LEU A 105 1.04 2.75 -8.51
N ILE A 106 0.66 3.87 -9.15
CA ILE A 106 0.96 4.13 -10.56
C ILE A 106 2.45 4.29 -10.77
N TYR A 107 3.10 5.16 -9.99
CA TYR A 107 4.52 5.43 -10.10
C TYR A 107 5.35 4.19 -9.81
N GLY A 108 5.00 3.44 -8.75
CA GLY A 108 5.63 2.17 -8.45
C GLY A 108 5.52 1.20 -9.61
N THR A 109 4.33 1.02 -10.19
CA THR A 109 4.12 0.18 -11.38
C THR A 109 5.00 0.61 -12.55
N ILE A 110 5.06 1.91 -12.86
CA ILE A 110 5.93 2.46 -13.91
C ILE A 110 7.40 2.15 -13.63
N VAL A 111 7.87 2.30 -12.39
CA VAL A 111 9.26 2.01 -12.00
C VAL A 111 9.59 0.54 -12.22
N VAL A 112 8.79 -0.40 -11.73
CA VAL A 112 9.12 -1.83 -11.85
C VAL A 112 8.91 -2.39 -13.25
N TRP A 113 8.07 -1.78 -14.10
CA TRP A 113 7.85 -2.22 -15.48
C TRP A 113 8.69 -1.46 -16.50
N GLY A 114 9.14 -0.24 -16.17
CA GLY A 114 10.14 0.52 -16.90
C GLY A 114 11.58 0.12 -16.58
N ALA A 115 11.78 -0.64 -15.50
CA ALA A 115 13.03 -1.31 -15.18
C ALA A 115 13.32 -2.42 -16.20
#